data_AF-U2PXT2-F1
#
_entry.id   AF-U2PXT2-F1
#
_cell.length_a   1.000
_cell.length_b   1.000
_cell.length_c   1.000
_cell.angle_alpha   90.00
_cell.angle_beta   90.00
_cell.angle_gamma   90.00
#
_symmetry.space_group_name_H-M   'P 1'
#
loop_
_entity.id
_entity.type
_entity.pdbx_description
1 polymer ?
#
loop_
_entity_poly.entity_id
_entity_poly.type
_entity_poly.pdbx_seq_one_letter_code
_entity_poly.pdbx_strand_id
1 'polypeptide(L)'
;MRILLLFLLLPVIIFSESQELRKLTYYSYFPFVNEKVESGLEIQKLSAFCVFNSNIGGCDGALFIENKEKIKKLNIDFQNFNAIEYNGYFKEMKPYFYFENKKVINDKKMQKKIKKIRKMLVINEITEKFENIKRDSVDYYSLPEIKTKTIFSEYIVIKLPELSYPFVLDFKNVKKRISDYEKYKGKNIDELYRYLVNITHNNTKITEKEYEKYYEFIEKEILYSTFYQELNKEVFELIKDLN
;
A
#
# COMPACT_ATOMS: atom_id res chain seq x y z
N MET A 1 78.82 -0.42 20.90
CA MET A 1 77.66 -1.33 20.98
C MET A 1 76.42 -0.49 20.69
N ARG A 2 75.96 -0.48 19.43
CA ARG A 2 74.73 -1.17 18.96
C ARG A 2 73.52 -0.76 19.80
N ILE A 3 72.80 0.27 19.36
CA ILE A 3 71.60 0.19 18.49
C ILE A 3 70.38 -0.31 19.27
N LEU A 4 69.41 0.60 19.40
CA LEU A 4 67.97 0.41 19.48
C LEU A 4 67.47 -0.91 20.10
N LEU A 5 66.95 -0.82 21.31
CA LEU A 5 65.83 -1.65 21.77
C LEU A 5 64.71 -0.67 22.17
N LEU A 6 63.96 -0.21 21.17
CA LEU A 6 62.61 -0.72 20.86
C LEU A 6 61.65 -0.33 22.00
N PHE A 7 61.11 0.89 21.96
CA PHE A 7 59.77 1.12 21.41
C PHE A 7 58.84 -0.05 21.74
N LEU A 8 58.11 -0.05 22.86
CA LEU A 8 56.92 -0.92 23.02
C LEU A 8 56.07 -0.66 24.27
N LEU A 9 56.00 0.56 24.84
CA LEU A 9 55.13 0.79 26.00
C LEU A 9 54.22 2.04 25.99
N LEU A 10 53.94 2.64 24.82
CA LEU A 10 52.84 3.61 24.68
C LEU A 10 52.43 3.77 23.20
N PRO A 11 51.14 3.72 22.83
CA PRO A 11 50.01 3.03 23.43
C PRO A 11 49.45 1.94 22.49
N VAL A 12 48.95 0.83 23.04
CA VAL A 12 47.96 -0.01 22.34
C VAL A 12 46.62 0.75 22.35
N ILE A 13 46.60 1.94 21.75
CA ILE A 13 45.41 2.48 21.11
C ILE A 13 45.61 2.10 19.66
N ILE A 14 45.49 0.81 19.38
CA ILE A 14 44.97 0.42 18.08
C ILE A 14 43.62 1.10 18.09
N PHE A 15 43.48 2.15 17.27
CA PHE A 15 42.19 2.54 16.75
C PHE A 15 41.58 1.24 16.22
N SER A 16 40.82 0.52 17.04
CA SER A 16 39.69 -0.18 16.48
C SER A 16 38.94 0.97 15.83
N GLU A 17 38.98 1.05 14.50
CA GLU A 17 37.90 1.73 13.78
C GLU A 17 36.66 1.35 14.57
N SER A 18 36.00 2.33 15.19
CA SER A 18 34.70 2.06 15.77
C SER A 18 33.95 1.46 14.61
N GLN A 19 33.66 0.17 14.66
CA GLN A 19 32.80 -0.44 13.67
C GLN A 19 31.53 0.37 13.80
N GLU A 20 31.33 1.35 12.91
CA GLU A 20 30.08 2.05 12.80
C GLU A 20 29.09 0.93 12.50
N LEU A 21 28.37 0.50 13.54
CA LEU A 21 27.17 -0.30 13.40
C LEU A 21 26.38 0.40 12.30
N ARG A 22 26.25 -0.23 11.12
CA ARG A 22 25.53 0.35 9.98
C ARG A 22 24.21 0.90 10.49
N LYS A 23 24.13 2.22 10.63
CA LYS A 23 22.90 2.87 11.08
C LYS A 23 21.94 2.80 9.89
N LEU A 24 21.05 1.81 9.92
CA LEU A 24 19.98 1.69 8.94
C LEU A 24 19.13 2.97 9.02
N THR A 25 19.24 3.80 7.98
CA THR A 25 18.51 5.06 7.89
C THR A 25 17.34 4.83 6.95
N TYR A 26 16.14 5.07 7.47
CA TYR A 26 14.89 4.97 6.73
C TYR A 26 14.36 6.37 6.42
N TYR A 27 13.76 6.51 5.25
CA TYR A 27 13.21 7.77 4.76
C TYR A 27 11.73 7.60 4.47
N SER A 28 10.96 8.67 4.67
CA SER A 28 9.55 8.68 4.29
C SER A 28 9.43 8.49 2.78
N TYR A 29 8.74 7.42 2.39
CA TYR A 29 8.38 7.15 1.00
C TYR A 29 7.05 7.80 0.64
N PHE A 30 6.24 8.20 1.63
CA PHE A 30 4.89 8.74 1.49
C PHE A 30 4.72 9.78 0.36
N PRO A 31 5.61 10.78 0.17
CA PRO A 31 5.47 11.76 -0.90
C PRO A 31 5.34 11.11 -2.29
N PHE A 32 6.11 10.06 -2.55
CA PHE A 32 6.13 9.35 -3.84
C PHE A 32 5.01 8.34 -3.97
N VAL A 33 4.53 7.80 -2.85
CA VAL A 33 3.36 6.89 -2.83
C VAL A 33 2.07 7.69 -3.09
N ASN A 34 2.05 8.97 -2.70
CA ASN A 34 0.90 9.86 -2.87
C ASN A 34 0.87 10.61 -4.21
N GLU A 35 1.91 10.50 -5.05
CA GLU A 35 1.89 11.03 -6.42
C GLU A 35 0.79 10.34 -7.23
N LYS A 36 -0.15 11.13 -7.75
CA LYS A 36 -1.24 10.63 -8.59
C LYS A 36 -0.73 10.13 -9.92
N VAL A 37 -1.29 9.01 -10.35
CA VAL A 37 -1.12 8.52 -11.72
C VAL A 37 -2.17 9.16 -12.63
N GLU A 38 -1.77 9.56 -13.84
CA GLU A 38 -2.67 10.20 -14.80
C GLU A 38 -3.68 9.21 -15.40
N SER A 39 -3.25 7.97 -15.64
CA SER A 39 -4.07 6.93 -16.24
C SER A 39 -3.58 5.53 -15.85
N GLY A 40 -4.46 4.54 -16.03
CA GLY A 40 -4.12 3.14 -15.82
C GLY A 40 -3.97 2.78 -14.34
N LEU A 41 -3.15 1.76 -14.10
CA LEU A 41 -2.84 1.17 -12.80
C LEU A 41 -1.33 1.13 -12.62
N GLU A 42 -0.83 1.71 -11.53
CA GLU A 42 0.56 1.55 -11.10
C GLU A 42 0.60 0.64 -9.88
N ILE A 43 1.47 -0.37 -9.93
CA ILE A 43 1.73 -1.31 -8.83
C ILE A 43 3.21 -1.21 -8.49
N GLN A 44 3.54 -0.96 -7.22
CA GLN A 44 4.91 -1.02 -6.73
C GLN A 44 5.06 -2.10 -5.67
N LYS A 45 6.21 -2.75 -5.64
CA LYS A 45 6.62 -3.72 -4.64
C LYS A 45 7.96 -3.28 -4.03
N LEU A 46 7.99 -3.11 -2.72
CA LEU A 46 9.16 -2.61 -1.99
C LEU A 46 9.21 -3.18 -0.56
N SER A 47 10.41 -3.30 0.02
CA SER A 47 10.55 -3.52 1.46
C SER A 47 10.52 -2.19 2.20
N ALA A 48 9.72 -2.11 3.25
CA ALA A 48 9.62 -0.93 4.09
C ALA A 48 9.20 -1.34 5.50
N PHE A 49 9.20 -0.37 6.42
CA PHE A 49 8.31 -0.45 7.57
C PHE A 49 7.14 0.51 7.44
N CYS A 50 6.04 0.15 8.06
CA CYS A 50 4.91 1.04 8.28
C CYS A 50 4.62 1.19 9.77
N VAL A 51 4.16 2.38 10.16
CA VAL A 51 3.69 2.66 11.52
C VAL A 51 2.18 2.41 11.55
N PHE A 52 1.77 1.27 12.13
CA PHE A 52 0.36 0.91 12.29
C PHE A 52 -0.24 1.67 13.46
N ASN A 53 -1.41 2.26 13.24
CA ASN A 53 -2.25 2.84 14.27
C ASN A 53 -3.40 1.87 14.59
N SER A 54 -3.55 1.47 15.85
CA SER A 54 -4.61 0.54 16.30
C SER A 54 -6.02 1.01 15.96
N ASN A 55 -6.25 2.32 15.82
CA ASN A 55 -7.56 2.91 15.55
C ASN A 55 -7.88 2.99 14.05
N ILE A 56 -6.87 2.84 13.19
CA ILE A 56 -7.02 2.89 11.72
C ILE A 56 -7.03 1.47 11.12
N GLY A 57 -6.52 0.47 11.85
CA GLY A 57 -6.62 -0.93 11.44
C GLY A 57 -5.73 -1.32 10.25
N GLY A 58 -4.82 -0.44 9.82
CA GLY A 58 -3.98 -0.65 8.63
C GLY A 58 -2.74 0.24 8.59
N CYS A 59 -1.99 0.11 7.49
CA CYS A 59 -0.94 1.03 7.10
C CYS A 59 -1.57 2.14 6.25
N ASP A 60 -1.60 3.37 6.74
CA ASP A 60 -2.16 4.56 6.05
C ASP A 60 -1.26 5.10 4.92
N GLY A 61 -0.31 4.29 4.45
CA GLY A 61 0.66 4.69 3.45
C GLY A 61 1.91 5.38 4.02
N ALA A 62 2.02 5.59 5.34
CA ALA A 62 3.24 6.05 6.00
C ALA A 62 4.37 5.00 5.96
N LEU A 63 4.85 4.72 4.75
CA LEU A 63 5.90 3.78 4.44
C LEU A 63 7.26 4.46 4.59
N PHE A 64 8.16 3.78 5.29
CA PHE A 64 9.53 4.20 5.49
C PHE A 64 10.47 3.17 4.86
N ILE A 65 11.26 3.63 3.90
CA ILE A 65 12.09 2.79 3.03
C ILE A 65 13.57 3.02 3.34
N GLU A 66 14.38 1.96 3.29
CA GLU A 66 15.82 2.05 3.49
C GLU A 66 16.50 2.72 2.27
N ASN A 67 17.64 3.38 2.51
CA ASN A 67 18.50 3.81 1.41
C ASN A 67 18.95 2.61 0.55
N LYS A 68 19.00 2.79 -0.77
CA LYS A 68 19.35 1.77 -1.77
C LYS A 68 18.41 0.57 -1.84
N GLU A 69 17.24 0.64 -1.19
CA GLU A 69 16.23 -0.41 -1.31
C GLU A 69 15.77 -0.56 -2.76
N LYS A 70 15.61 -1.80 -3.21
CA LYS A 70 15.12 -2.10 -4.55
C LYS A 70 13.61 -1.96 -4.61
N ILE A 71 13.13 -1.39 -5.71
CA ILE A 71 11.69 -1.21 -5.95
C ILE A 71 11.37 -1.83 -7.30
N LYS A 72 10.32 -2.65 -7.37
CA LYS A 72 9.73 -3.07 -8.63
C LYS A 72 8.48 -2.27 -8.90
N LYS A 73 8.26 -1.87 -10.15
CA LYS A 73 7.07 -1.13 -10.58
C LYS A 73 6.50 -1.72 -11.87
N LEU A 74 5.18 -1.87 -11.90
CA LEU A 74 4.41 -2.27 -13.07
C LEU A 74 3.33 -1.22 -13.35
N ASN A 75 3.34 -0.67 -14.56
CA ASN A 75 2.29 0.23 -15.03
C ASN A 75 1.43 -0.51 -16.06
N ILE A 76 0.10 -0.47 -15.93
CA ILE A 76 -0.84 -1.14 -16.82
C ILE A 76 -1.88 -0.15 -17.33
N ASP A 77 -2.04 -0.07 -18.64
CA ASP A 77 -3.09 0.69 -19.31
C ASP A 77 -4.42 -0.10 -19.30
N PHE A 78 -5.52 0.52 -18.89
CA PHE A 78 -6.82 -0.15 -18.79
C PHE A 78 -7.57 -0.34 -20.12
N GLN A 79 -7.22 0.44 -21.15
CA GLN A 79 -7.86 0.39 -22.46
C GLN A 79 -7.28 -0.72 -23.32
N ASN A 80 -5.95 -0.81 -23.37
CA ASN A 80 -5.23 -1.73 -24.27
C ASN A 80 -4.45 -2.83 -23.54
N PHE A 81 -4.37 -2.79 -22.20
CA PHE A 81 -3.63 -3.76 -21.39
C PHE A 81 -2.14 -3.84 -21.71
N ASN A 82 -1.58 -2.77 -22.30
CA ASN A 82 -0.14 -2.57 -22.36
C ASN A 82 0.39 -2.43 -20.93
N ALA A 83 1.42 -3.19 -20.63
CA ALA A 83 2.06 -3.21 -19.34
C ALA A 83 3.55 -2.89 -19.50
N ILE A 84 4.06 -2.01 -18.65
CA ILE A 84 5.48 -1.61 -18.63
C ILE A 84 6.05 -1.95 -17.26
N GLU A 85 7.10 -2.76 -17.26
CA GLU A 85 7.85 -3.16 -16.09
C GLU A 85 9.07 -2.27 -15.93
N TYR A 86 9.29 -1.85 -14.69
CA TYR A 86 10.45 -1.07 -14.28
C TYR A 86 11.07 -1.73 -13.06
N ASN A 87 12.39 -1.84 -13.08
CA ASN A 87 13.16 -1.97 -11.86
C ASN A 87 13.53 -0.57 -11.36
N GLY A 88 13.84 -0.48 -10.08
CA GLY A 88 14.19 0.79 -9.47
C GLY A 88 14.91 0.61 -8.15
N TYR A 89 15.36 1.74 -7.61
CA TYR A 89 15.94 1.80 -6.28
C TYR A 89 15.61 3.13 -5.62
N PHE A 90 15.56 3.15 -4.30
CA PHE A 90 15.43 4.37 -3.52
C PHE A 90 16.80 4.91 -3.16
N LYS A 91 17.13 6.16 -3.49
CA LYS A 91 18.41 6.78 -3.11
C LYS A 91 18.20 8.27 -2.92
N GLU A 92 18.95 8.89 -2.01
CA GLU A 92 18.91 10.36 -1.83
C GLU A 92 17.47 10.88 -1.64
N MET A 93 16.69 10.16 -0.83
CA MET A 93 15.29 10.47 -0.53
C MET A 93 14.35 10.46 -1.75
N LYS A 94 14.68 9.78 -2.86
CA LYS A 94 13.83 9.68 -4.06
C LYS A 94 13.90 8.29 -4.72
N PRO A 95 12.81 7.79 -5.34
CA PRO A 95 12.86 6.60 -6.17
C PRO A 95 13.42 6.92 -7.57
N TYR A 96 14.24 6.02 -8.09
CA TYR A 96 14.72 6.03 -9.47
C TYR A 96 14.25 4.77 -10.17
N PHE A 97 13.62 4.91 -11.33
CA PHE A 97 13.10 3.80 -12.13
C PHE A 97 13.81 3.73 -13.48
N TYR A 98 14.16 2.52 -13.90
CA TYR A 98 14.70 2.23 -15.21
C TYR A 98 13.82 1.20 -15.92
N PHE A 99 13.56 1.45 -17.19
CA PHE A 99 12.76 0.58 -18.03
C PHE A 99 13.39 -0.82 -18.09
N GLU A 100 12.58 -1.84 -17.83
CA GLU A 100 13.00 -3.23 -17.92
C GLU A 100 12.37 -3.91 -19.14
N ASN A 101 11.05 -3.84 -19.26
CA ASN A 101 10.33 -4.58 -20.26
C ASN A 101 8.96 -3.97 -20.58
N LYS A 102 8.43 -4.28 -21.76
CA LYS A 102 7.06 -3.97 -22.16
C LYS A 102 6.37 -5.24 -22.64
N LYS A 103 5.14 -5.47 -22.19
CA LYS A 103 4.30 -6.60 -22.61
C LYS A 103 2.85 -6.17 -22.79
N VAL A 104 2.05 -7.03 -23.40
CA VAL A 104 0.59 -6.88 -23.49
C VAL A 104 -0.06 -8.03 -22.74
N ILE A 105 -0.97 -7.72 -21.82
CA ILE A 105 -1.68 -8.75 -21.04
C ILE A 105 -2.82 -9.29 -21.91
N ASN A 106 -2.54 -10.33 -22.70
CA ASN A 106 -3.51 -10.93 -23.62
C ASN A 106 -4.50 -11.91 -22.95
N ASP A 107 -4.17 -12.39 -21.75
CA ASP A 107 -5.05 -13.31 -21.01
C ASP A 107 -6.34 -12.60 -20.56
N LYS A 108 -7.48 -13.00 -21.15
CA LYS A 108 -8.80 -12.48 -20.81
C LYS A 108 -9.17 -12.66 -19.33
N LYS A 109 -8.70 -13.73 -18.67
CA LYS A 109 -8.94 -13.95 -17.24
C LYS A 109 -8.19 -12.90 -16.42
N MET A 110 -6.94 -12.63 -16.77
CA MET A 110 -6.13 -11.59 -16.13
C MET A 110 -6.70 -10.19 -16.37
N GLN A 111 -7.12 -9.87 -17.60
CA GLN A 111 -7.79 -8.61 -17.91
C GLN A 111 -9.05 -8.40 -17.06
N LYS A 112 -9.89 -9.45 -16.92
CA LYS A 112 -11.08 -9.41 -16.05
C LYS A 112 -10.71 -9.18 -14.58
N LYS A 113 -9.66 -9.83 -14.09
CA LYS A 113 -9.15 -9.67 -12.72
C LYS A 113 -8.67 -8.23 -12.47
N ILE A 114 -7.90 -7.65 -13.38
CA ILE A 114 -7.45 -6.24 -13.31
C ILE A 114 -8.64 -5.29 -13.25
N LYS A 115 -9.65 -5.48 -14.12
CA LYS A 115 -10.89 -4.68 -14.09
C LYS A 115 -11.66 -4.85 -12.78
N LYS A 116 -11.73 -6.07 -12.23
CA LYS A 116 -12.39 -6.36 -10.94
C LYS A 116 -11.67 -5.63 -9.81
N ILE A 117 -10.33 -5.73 -9.73
CA ILE A 117 -9.53 -5.05 -8.70
C ILE A 117 -9.73 -3.54 -8.76
N ARG A 118 -9.68 -2.92 -9.96
CA ARG A 118 -9.98 -1.48 -10.12
C ARG A 118 -11.33 -1.11 -9.49
N LYS A 119 -12.40 -1.87 -9.79
CA LYS A 119 -13.73 -1.60 -9.22
C LYS A 119 -13.74 -1.75 -7.70
N MET A 120 -13.11 -2.79 -7.17
CA MET A 120 -13.04 -3.02 -5.72
C MET A 120 -12.25 -1.92 -5.01
N LEU A 121 -11.17 -1.42 -5.61
CA LEU A 121 -10.40 -0.30 -5.06
C LEU A 121 -11.21 1.01 -5.06
N VAL A 122 -12.00 1.26 -6.10
CA VAL A 122 -12.91 2.43 -6.11
C VAL A 122 -14.02 2.28 -5.06
N ILE A 123 -14.56 1.08 -4.88
CA ILE A 123 -15.52 0.80 -3.81
C ILE A 123 -14.87 1.08 -2.43
N ASN A 124 -13.64 0.60 -2.21
CA ASN A 124 -12.86 0.85 -1.01
C ASN A 124 -12.71 2.36 -0.71
N GLU A 125 -12.29 3.14 -1.70
CA GLU A 125 -12.16 4.61 -1.60
C GLU A 125 -13.48 5.30 -1.23
N ILE A 126 -14.60 4.85 -1.80
CA ILE A 126 -15.91 5.40 -1.46
C ILE A 126 -16.25 5.03 -0.01
N THR A 127 -16.08 3.76 0.37
CA THR A 127 -16.34 3.30 1.74
C THR A 127 -15.53 4.06 2.77
N GLU A 128 -14.23 4.25 2.55
CA GLU A 128 -13.37 5.02 3.46
C GLU A 128 -13.84 6.46 3.64
N LYS A 129 -14.36 7.11 2.58
CA LYS A 129 -14.95 8.46 2.69
C LYS A 129 -16.15 8.48 3.63
N PHE A 130 -17.04 7.49 3.53
CA PHE A 130 -18.17 7.36 4.44
C PHE A 130 -17.71 7.04 5.87
N GLU A 131 -16.77 6.12 6.07
CA GLU A 131 -16.23 5.83 7.40
C GLU A 131 -15.55 7.04 8.06
N ASN A 132 -14.81 7.85 7.29
CA ASN A 132 -14.20 9.07 7.78
C ASN A 132 -15.22 10.12 8.22
N ILE A 133 -16.31 10.32 7.46
CA ILE A 133 -17.41 11.22 7.87
C ILE A 133 -18.01 10.75 9.20
N LYS A 134 -18.21 9.43 9.38
CA LYS A 134 -18.68 8.88 10.65
C LYS A 134 -17.67 9.10 11.78
N ARG A 135 -16.37 8.91 11.52
CA ARG A 135 -15.34 9.09 12.55
C ARG A 135 -15.20 10.55 12.97
N ASP A 136 -15.29 11.49 12.04
CA ASP A 136 -15.21 12.93 12.34
C ASP A 136 -16.41 13.41 13.19
N SER A 137 -17.49 12.62 13.25
CA SER A 137 -18.61 12.85 14.17
C SER A 137 -18.39 12.33 15.60
N VAL A 138 -17.31 11.58 15.86
CA VAL A 138 -16.96 11.04 17.18
C VAL A 138 -16.00 11.99 17.90
N ASP A 139 -16.24 12.23 19.20
CA ASP A 139 -15.37 13.06 20.03
C ASP A 139 -13.97 12.44 20.16
N TYR A 140 -12.95 13.11 19.61
CA TYR A 140 -11.55 12.67 19.62
C TYR A 140 -11.02 12.42 21.05
N TYR A 141 -11.52 13.14 22.05
CA TYR A 141 -11.12 12.97 23.45
C TYR A 141 -11.71 11.73 24.13
N SER A 142 -12.67 11.06 23.47
CA SER A 142 -13.27 9.82 23.95
C SER A 142 -12.58 8.56 23.42
N LEU A 143 -11.60 8.71 22.51
CA LEU A 143 -10.88 7.57 21.94
C LEU A 143 -9.81 7.03 22.91
N PRO A 144 -9.67 5.69 23.03
CA PRO A 144 -8.61 5.09 23.82
C PRO A 144 -7.23 5.46 23.27
N GLU A 145 -6.23 5.43 24.17
CA GLU A 145 -4.84 5.75 23.88
C GLU A 145 -4.32 5.02 22.63
N ILE A 146 -3.75 5.77 21.68
CA ILE A 146 -3.32 5.25 20.39
C ILE A 146 -2.09 4.35 20.58
N LYS A 147 -2.26 3.04 20.36
CA LYS A 147 -1.14 2.11 20.31
C LYS A 147 -0.57 2.08 18.89
N THR A 148 0.68 2.53 18.75
CA THR A 148 1.40 2.43 17.49
C THR A 148 2.27 1.18 17.45
N LYS A 149 2.39 0.55 16.28
CA LYS A 149 3.27 -0.59 16.06
C LYS A 149 4.02 -0.44 14.75
N THR A 150 5.34 -0.54 14.78
CA THR A 150 6.14 -0.62 13.56
C THR A 150 6.11 -2.05 13.01
N ILE A 151 5.75 -2.20 11.74
CA ILE A 151 5.74 -3.49 11.04
C ILE A 151 6.67 -3.40 9.84
N PHE A 152 7.70 -4.24 9.83
CA PHE A 152 8.60 -4.42 8.69
C PHE A 152 8.03 -5.50 7.77
N SER A 153 7.81 -5.17 6.50
CA SER A 153 7.29 -6.12 5.54
C SER A 153 7.74 -5.80 4.11
N GLU A 154 7.33 -6.69 3.20
CA GLU A 154 7.24 -6.35 1.80
C GLU A 154 5.84 -5.80 1.55
N TYR A 155 5.76 -4.58 1.04
CA TYR A 155 4.52 -3.87 0.78
C TYR A 155 4.24 -3.77 -0.70
N ILE A 156 2.95 -3.80 -1.02
CA ILE A 156 2.44 -3.57 -2.36
C ILE A 156 1.66 -2.28 -2.32
N VAL A 157 2.07 -1.34 -3.14
CA VAL A 157 1.42 -0.05 -3.32
C VAL A 157 0.68 -0.09 -4.64
N ILE A 158 -0.62 0.17 -4.62
CA ILE A 158 -1.43 0.31 -5.83
C ILE A 158 -1.94 1.74 -5.93
N LYS A 159 -1.72 2.35 -7.09
CA LYS A 159 -2.23 3.69 -7.42
C LYS A 159 -3.15 3.64 -8.62
N LEU A 160 -4.19 4.45 -8.56
CA LEU A 160 -5.17 4.68 -9.62
C LEU A 160 -5.53 6.17 -9.66
N PRO A 161 -5.97 6.70 -10.81
CA PRO A 161 -6.47 8.08 -10.90
C PRO A 161 -7.67 8.35 -9.98
N GLU A 162 -8.49 7.33 -9.72
CA GLU A 162 -9.71 7.44 -8.91
C GLU A 162 -9.47 7.47 -7.41
N LEU A 163 -8.28 7.07 -6.93
CA LEU A 163 -7.99 7.02 -5.51
C LEU A 163 -7.47 8.38 -5.01
N SER A 164 -7.88 8.76 -3.81
CA SER A 164 -7.32 9.93 -3.13
C SER A 164 -5.95 9.59 -2.55
N TYR A 165 -5.81 8.37 -2.03
CA TYR A 165 -4.59 7.82 -1.45
C TYR A 165 -4.27 6.45 -2.06
N PRO A 166 -3.00 6.05 -2.11
CA PRO A 166 -2.60 4.73 -2.55
C PRO A 166 -3.21 3.62 -1.69
N PHE A 167 -3.59 2.50 -2.32
CA PHE A 167 -3.90 1.28 -1.59
C PHE A 167 -2.61 0.56 -1.20
N VAL A 168 -2.45 0.23 0.09
CA VAL A 168 -1.22 -0.38 0.61
C VAL A 168 -1.52 -1.73 1.26
N LEU A 169 -0.86 -2.77 0.74
CA LEU A 169 -1.04 -4.15 1.19
C LEU A 169 0.25 -4.71 1.80
N ASP A 170 0.16 -5.24 3.02
CA ASP A 170 1.22 -6.04 3.62
C ASP A 170 1.25 -7.44 2.98
N PHE A 171 2.15 -7.62 2.01
CA PHE A 171 2.20 -8.82 1.18
C PHE A 171 2.51 -10.08 1.99
N LYS A 172 3.47 -10.00 2.93
CA LYS A 172 3.85 -11.14 3.78
C LYS A 172 2.71 -11.55 4.69
N ASN A 173 1.97 -10.60 5.25
CA ASN A 173 0.84 -10.91 6.12
C ASN A 173 -0.32 -11.53 5.34
N VAL A 174 -0.68 -10.97 4.18
CA VAL A 174 -1.71 -11.56 3.32
C VAL A 174 -1.35 -12.98 2.91
N LYS A 175 -0.11 -13.21 2.47
CA LYS A 175 0.38 -14.55 2.12
C LYS A 175 0.15 -15.59 3.22
N LYS A 176 0.30 -15.19 4.49
CA LYS A 176 0.10 -16.08 5.65
C LYS A 176 -1.36 -16.41 5.92
N ARG A 177 -2.28 -15.50 5.57
CA ARG A 177 -3.71 -15.60 5.92
C ARG A 177 -4.59 -15.99 4.73
N ILE A 178 -4.04 -16.03 3.51
CA ILE A 178 -4.80 -16.23 2.27
C ILE A 178 -5.60 -17.53 2.25
N SER A 179 -5.13 -18.57 2.96
CA SER A 179 -5.83 -19.85 3.14
C SER A 179 -7.15 -19.71 3.90
N ASP A 180 -7.22 -18.72 4.78
CA ASP A 180 -8.33 -18.51 5.71
C ASP A 180 -9.36 -17.53 5.13
N TYR A 181 -9.09 -16.98 3.93
CA TYR A 181 -9.95 -15.99 3.31
C TYR A 181 -11.17 -16.66 2.69
N GLU A 182 -12.33 -16.25 3.16
CA GLU A 182 -13.60 -16.66 2.58
C GLU A 182 -13.88 -15.89 1.30
N LYS A 183 -14.59 -16.56 0.38
CA LYS A 183 -15.12 -15.90 -0.82
C LYS A 183 -16.05 -14.76 -0.41
N TYR A 184 -16.01 -13.66 -1.15
CA TYR A 184 -16.96 -12.55 -0.95
C TYR A 184 -18.43 -13.02 -0.98
N LYS A 185 -19.16 -12.74 0.10
CA LYS A 185 -20.59 -13.04 0.30
C LYS A 185 -21.41 -11.74 0.38
N GLY A 186 -21.48 -10.99 -0.71
CA GLY A 186 -22.32 -9.80 -0.83
C GLY A 186 -22.85 -9.63 -2.25
N LYS A 187 -23.37 -8.45 -2.56
CA LYS A 187 -23.82 -8.08 -3.91
C LYS A 187 -22.73 -8.30 -4.96
N ASN A 188 -23.13 -8.44 -6.22
CA ASN A 188 -22.18 -8.53 -7.31
C ASN A 188 -21.30 -7.25 -7.37
N ILE A 189 -19.98 -7.39 -7.53
CA ILE A 189 -19.03 -6.25 -7.56
C ILE A 189 -19.40 -5.21 -8.62
N ASP A 190 -19.92 -5.62 -9.78
CA ASP A 190 -20.34 -4.68 -10.83
C ASP A 190 -21.63 -3.94 -10.49
N GLU A 191 -22.53 -4.56 -9.73
CA GLU A 191 -23.72 -3.91 -9.20
C GLU A 191 -23.35 -2.92 -8.09
N LEU A 192 -22.54 -3.37 -7.14
CA LEU A 192 -22.05 -2.57 -6.02
C LEU A 192 -21.30 -1.33 -6.50
N TYR A 193 -20.37 -1.51 -7.43
CA TYR A 193 -19.61 -0.42 -8.05
C TYR A 193 -20.54 0.61 -8.70
N ARG A 194 -21.48 0.18 -9.55
CA ARG A 194 -22.42 1.10 -10.22
C ARG A 194 -23.28 1.86 -9.22
N TYR A 195 -23.79 1.18 -8.20
CA TYR A 195 -24.61 1.80 -7.17
C TYR A 195 -23.84 2.90 -6.42
N LEU A 196 -22.66 2.58 -5.89
CA LEU A 196 -21.86 3.51 -5.10
C LEU A 196 -21.30 4.68 -5.93
N VAL A 197 -20.85 4.43 -7.15
CA VAL A 197 -20.38 5.49 -8.06
C VAL A 197 -21.51 6.45 -8.42
N ASN A 198 -22.71 5.94 -8.69
CA ASN A 198 -23.87 6.80 -8.98
C ASN A 198 -24.25 7.68 -7.79
N ILE A 199 -24.13 7.18 -6.56
CA ILE A 199 -24.38 7.97 -5.35
C ILE A 199 -23.38 9.11 -5.25
N THR A 200 -22.09 8.85 -5.45
CA THR A 200 -21.05 9.87 -5.31
C THR A 200 -21.04 10.90 -6.43
N HIS A 201 -21.43 10.53 -7.66
CA HIS A 201 -21.48 11.47 -8.79
C HIS A 201 -22.71 12.37 -8.77
N ASN A 202 -23.86 11.87 -8.35
CA ASN A 202 -25.12 12.63 -8.43
C ASN A 202 -25.37 13.53 -7.21
N ASN A 203 -24.72 13.26 -6.07
CA ASN A 203 -24.99 13.98 -4.83
C ASN A 203 -23.84 14.93 -4.48
N THR A 204 -23.93 16.18 -4.95
CA THR A 204 -23.03 17.26 -4.51
C THR A 204 -23.28 17.69 -3.05
N LYS A 205 -24.47 17.37 -2.52
CA LYS A 205 -24.82 17.49 -1.09
C LYS A 205 -25.69 16.30 -0.70
N ILE A 206 -25.16 15.43 0.16
CA ILE A 206 -25.89 14.32 0.76
C ILE A 206 -26.56 14.84 2.03
N THR A 207 -27.87 14.64 2.19
CA THR A 207 -28.56 14.94 3.45
C THR A 207 -28.21 13.90 4.52
N GLU A 208 -28.34 14.24 5.81
CA GLU A 208 -28.06 13.30 6.91
C GLU A 208 -28.82 11.97 6.78
N LYS A 209 -30.11 12.04 6.45
CA LYS A 209 -30.97 10.86 6.23
C LYS A 209 -30.50 9.99 5.04
N GLU A 210 -30.03 10.62 3.97
CA GLU A 210 -29.47 9.88 2.83
C GLU A 210 -28.13 9.24 3.19
N TYR A 211 -27.29 9.96 3.93
CA TYR A 211 -26.02 9.45 4.43
C TYR A 211 -26.24 8.21 5.30
N GLU A 212 -27.16 8.24 6.27
CA GLU A 212 -27.50 7.09 7.13
C GLU A 212 -27.88 5.88 6.28
N LYS A 213 -28.79 6.05 5.33
CA LYS A 213 -29.23 4.99 4.41
C LYS A 213 -28.06 4.41 3.60
N TYR A 214 -27.15 5.26 3.13
CA TYR A 214 -25.99 4.80 2.36
C TYR A 214 -24.95 4.11 3.25
N TYR A 215 -24.73 4.61 4.46
CA TYR A 215 -23.83 4.02 5.43
C TYR A 215 -24.32 2.64 5.86
N GLU A 216 -25.61 2.47 6.17
CA GLU A 216 -26.21 1.16 6.50
C GLU A 216 -25.99 0.14 5.38
N PHE A 217 -26.14 0.58 4.13
CA PHE A 217 -25.86 -0.27 2.97
C PHE A 217 -24.39 -0.67 2.88
N ILE A 218 -23.46 0.28 3.03
CA ILE A 218 -22.00 0.04 3.01
C ILE A 218 -21.61 -0.91 4.15
N GLU A 219 -22.15 -0.67 5.34
CA GLU A 219 -21.86 -1.46 6.53
C GLU A 219 -22.25 -2.93 6.32
N LYS A 220 -23.43 -3.18 5.79
CA LYS A 220 -23.91 -4.54 5.50
C LYS A 220 -23.16 -5.22 4.35
N GLU A 221 -22.96 -4.53 3.23
CA GLU A 221 -22.43 -5.15 2.00
C GLU A 221 -20.91 -5.19 1.94
N ILE A 222 -20.22 -4.37 2.76
CA ILE A 222 -18.77 -4.19 2.71
C ILE A 222 -18.15 -4.43 4.09
N LEU A 223 -18.48 -3.63 5.11
CA LEU A 223 -17.78 -3.67 6.40
C LEU A 223 -17.97 -4.98 7.17
N TYR A 224 -19.21 -5.48 7.24
CA TYR A 224 -19.54 -6.77 7.89
C TYR A 224 -19.50 -7.96 6.93
N SER A 225 -18.94 -7.75 5.74
CA SER A 225 -18.79 -8.79 4.72
C SER A 225 -17.34 -9.27 4.63
N THR A 226 -17.08 -10.19 3.70
CA THR A 226 -15.73 -10.66 3.36
C THR A 226 -15.07 -9.87 2.22
N PHE A 227 -15.57 -8.65 1.92
CA PHE A 227 -15.10 -7.80 0.81
C PHE A 227 -13.58 -7.53 0.85
N TYR A 228 -13.06 -7.05 1.98
CA TYR A 228 -11.64 -6.71 2.11
C TYR A 228 -10.73 -7.94 2.02
N GLN A 229 -11.19 -9.09 2.49
CA GLN A 229 -10.46 -10.36 2.33
C GLN A 229 -10.35 -10.70 0.84
N GLU A 230 -11.46 -10.65 0.11
CA GLU A 230 -11.48 -10.89 -1.33
C GLU A 230 -10.61 -9.86 -2.08
N LEU A 231 -10.65 -8.57 -1.73
CA LEU A 231 -9.80 -7.54 -2.34
C LEU A 231 -8.31 -7.88 -2.16
N ASN A 232 -7.90 -8.14 -0.91
CA ASN A 232 -6.53 -8.49 -0.57
C ASN A 232 -6.07 -9.74 -1.31
N LYS A 233 -6.95 -10.74 -1.47
CA LYS A 233 -6.68 -11.96 -2.22
C LYS A 233 -6.53 -11.73 -3.71
N GLU A 234 -7.45 -10.98 -4.31
CA GLU A 234 -7.40 -10.67 -5.74
C GLU A 234 -6.12 -9.90 -6.07
N VAL A 235 -5.77 -8.90 -5.23
CA VAL A 235 -4.49 -8.18 -5.34
C VAL A 235 -3.32 -9.15 -5.19
N PHE A 236 -3.27 -9.96 -4.13
CA PHE A 236 -2.20 -10.95 -3.92
C PHE A 236 -2.01 -11.89 -5.11
N GLU A 237 -3.10 -12.41 -5.67
CA GLU A 237 -3.05 -13.31 -6.83
C GLU A 237 -2.62 -12.61 -8.12
N LEU A 238 -2.90 -11.31 -8.29
CA LEU A 238 -2.43 -10.52 -9.43
C LEU A 238 -0.91 -10.33 -9.39
N ILE A 239 -0.37 -10.08 -8.20
CA ILE A 239 1.03 -9.67 -7.98
C ILE A 239 1.98 -10.82 -7.66
N LYS A 240 1.48 -12.04 -7.40
CA LYS A 240 2.35 -13.20 -7.08
C LYS A 240 3.35 -13.50 -8.21
N ASP A 241 2.99 -13.10 -9.44
CA ASP A 241 3.79 -13.27 -10.66
C ASP A 241 4.69 -12.05 -10.94
N LEU A 242 4.60 -10.97 -10.14
CA LEU A 242 5.60 -9.90 -10.06
C LEU A 242 6.79 -10.40 -9.23
N ASN A 243 7.59 -11.28 -9.85
CA ASN A 243 8.84 -11.78 -9.26
C ASN A 243 10.04 -11.00 -9.75
#